data_AF-A0A2N2ZDA5-F1
#
_entry.id   AF-A0A2N2ZDA5-F1
#
_cell.length_a   1.000
_cell.length_b   1.000
_cell.length_c   1.000
_cell.angle_alpha   90.00
_cell.angle_beta   90.00
_cell.angle_gamma   90.00
#
_symmetry.space_group_name_H-M   'P 1'
#
loop_
_entity.id
_entity.type
_entity.pdbx_description
1 polymer ?
#
loop_
_entity_poly.entity_id
_entity_poly.type
_entity_poly.pdbx_seq_one_letter_code
_entity_poly.pdbx_strand_id
1 'polypeptide(L)'
;MQKTIIIAEAGVNHNGDVAKAKELISVAALAGADYVKFQTFVTELNVSKDAPRAAYQNKNTGNTESQFDMIKKLELSFDDFKALNQFAKKCNIKFLSTGFDFPSIDF
;
A
#
# COMPACT_ATOMS: atom_id res chain seq x y z
N MET A 1 -5.41 30.79 10.89
CA MET A 1 -6.01 29.70 10.08
C MET A 1 -5.24 28.42 10.34
N GLN A 2 -5.90 27.28 10.54
CA GLN A 2 -5.23 25.98 10.58
C GLN A 2 -4.89 25.51 9.16
N LYS A 3 -3.71 24.92 8.98
CA LYS A 3 -3.27 24.34 7.70
C LYS A 3 -4.05 23.04 7.45
N THR A 4 -4.62 22.89 6.26
CA THR A 4 -5.18 21.59 5.80
C THR A 4 -4.05 20.59 5.59
N ILE A 5 -4.17 19.41 6.18
CA ILE A 5 -3.22 18.31 5.98
C ILE A 5 -3.63 17.49 4.77
N ILE A 6 -2.68 17.26 3.86
CA ILE A 6 -2.88 16.47 2.64
C ILE A 6 -2.19 15.11 2.78
N ILE A 7 -2.97 14.04 2.63
CA ILE A 7 -2.47 12.66 2.63
C ILE A 7 -2.59 12.11 1.21
N ALA A 8 -1.46 11.81 0.58
CA ALA A 8 -1.40 11.08 -0.68
C ALA A 8 -1.54 9.58 -0.42
N GLU A 9 -2.70 9.01 -0.71
CA GLU A 9 -2.95 7.56 -0.59
C GLU A 9 -2.24 6.82 -1.73
N ALA A 10 -1.09 6.22 -1.43
CA ALA A 10 -0.45 5.25 -2.31
C ALA A 10 -1.21 3.92 -2.28
N GLY A 11 -1.74 3.53 -1.11
CA GLY A 11 -2.50 2.30 -0.94
C GLY A 11 -1.70 1.09 -1.43
N VAL A 12 -2.30 0.31 -2.35
CA VAL A 12 -1.68 -0.83 -3.04
C VAL A 12 -1.25 -0.53 -4.48
N ASN A 13 -1.22 0.75 -4.89
CA ASN A 13 -0.90 1.16 -6.28
C ASN A 13 0.57 0.90 -6.68
N HIS A 14 1.38 0.38 -5.76
CA HIS A 14 2.73 -0.11 -6.04
C HIS A 14 2.73 -1.48 -6.73
N ASN A 15 1.59 -2.18 -6.81
CA ASN A 15 1.46 -3.47 -7.51
C ASN A 15 2.47 -4.54 -7.03
N GLY A 16 2.80 -4.55 -5.74
CA GLY A 16 3.83 -5.46 -5.18
C GLY A 16 5.28 -5.10 -5.51
N ASP A 17 5.54 -3.94 -6.16
CA ASP A 17 6.88 -3.51 -6.55
C ASP A 17 7.39 -2.37 -5.64
N VAL A 18 8.47 -2.65 -4.91
CA VAL A 18 9.13 -1.68 -4.01
C VAL A 18 9.71 -0.48 -4.76
N ALA A 19 10.21 -0.66 -5.98
CA ALA A 19 10.69 0.46 -6.79
C ALA A 19 9.54 1.38 -7.18
N LYS A 20 8.39 0.81 -7.56
CA LYS A 20 7.17 1.59 -7.83
C LYS A 20 6.67 2.30 -6.58
N ALA A 21 6.70 1.66 -5.42
CA ALA A 21 6.38 2.31 -4.14
C ALA A 21 7.28 3.52 -3.84
N LYS A 22 8.59 3.43 -4.10
CA LYS A 22 9.52 4.56 -3.98
C LYS A 22 9.22 5.69 -4.97
N GLU A 23 8.79 5.37 -6.19
CA GLU A 23 8.35 6.38 -7.16
C GLU A 23 7.11 7.11 -6.66
N LEU A 24 6.11 6.40 -6.12
CA LEU A 24 4.92 7.02 -5.53
C LEU A 24 5.27 7.97 -4.38
N ILE A 25 6.22 7.60 -3.52
CA ILE A 25 6.74 8.47 -2.45
C ILE A 25 7.36 9.74 -3.03
N SER A 26 8.21 9.59 -4.06
CA SER A 26 8.88 10.72 -4.71
C SER A 26 7.86 11.69 -5.32
N VAL A 27 6.87 11.17 -6.05
CA VAL A 27 5.83 12.00 -6.67
C VAL A 27 4.95 12.69 -5.63
N ALA A 28 4.57 11.99 -4.55
CA ALA A 28 3.80 12.60 -3.45
C ALA A 28 4.57 13.76 -2.78
N ALA A 29 5.87 13.59 -2.56
CA ALA A 29 6.73 14.63 -2.01
C ALA A 29 6.86 15.83 -2.97
N LEU A 30 7.10 15.57 -4.27
CA LEU A 30 7.18 16.62 -5.29
C LEU A 30 5.85 17.38 -5.45
N ALA A 31 4.72 16.71 -5.27
CA ALA A 31 3.39 17.32 -5.28
C ALA A 31 3.08 18.16 -4.04
N GLY A 32 3.93 18.13 -3.00
CA GLY A 32 3.76 18.90 -1.77
C GLY A 32 2.77 18.30 -0.76
N ALA A 33 2.51 16.98 -0.83
CA ALA A 33 1.70 16.31 0.19
C ALA A 33 2.42 16.29 1.55
N ASP A 34 1.65 16.34 2.64
CA ASP A 34 2.21 16.28 4.00
C ASP A 34 2.60 14.84 4.38
N TYR A 35 1.78 13.87 3.97
CA TYR A 35 1.99 12.45 4.21
C TYR A 35 1.79 11.65 2.92
N VAL A 36 2.53 10.56 2.78
CA VAL A 36 2.20 9.46 1.89
C VAL A 36 1.71 8.29 2.74
N LYS A 37 0.56 7.70 2.38
CA LYS A 37 -0.08 6.62 3.13
C LYS A 37 -0.13 5.31 2.33
N PHE A 38 0.32 4.24 2.95
CA PHE A 38 0.27 2.87 2.42
C PHE A 38 -0.72 1.99 3.22
N GLN A 39 -0.84 0.74 2.80
CA GLN A 39 -1.64 -0.29 3.45
C GLN A 39 -0.72 -1.46 3.77
N THR A 40 -0.63 -1.85 5.04
CA THR A 40 0.20 -2.96 5.50
C THR A 40 -0.71 -4.09 5.98
N PHE A 41 -0.51 -5.28 5.42
CA PHE A 41 -1.35 -6.43 5.69
C PHE A 41 -0.57 -7.73 5.47
N VAL A 42 -1.03 -8.78 6.14
CA VAL A 42 -0.70 -10.18 5.85
C VAL A 42 -1.93 -10.80 5.19
N THR A 43 -1.82 -11.21 3.93
CA THR A 43 -2.96 -11.65 3.11
C THR A 43 -3.73 -12.79 3.77
N GLU A 44 -3.00 -13.75 4.35
CA GLU A 44 -3.55 -14.91 5.05
C GLU A 44 -4.45 -14.56 6.25
N LEU A 45 -4.28 -13.36 6.83
CA LEU A 45 -5.07 -12.89 7.98
C LEU A 45 -6.26 -12.02 7.57
N ASN A 46 -6.34 -11.62 6.30
CA ASN A 46 -7.33 -10.66 5.81
C ASN A 46 -8.29 -11.23 4.76
N VAL A 47 -7.88 -12.27 4.04
CA VAL A 47 -8.61 -12.76 2.87
C VAL A 47 -8.80 -14.27 2.97
N SER A 48 -10.06 -14.71 2.89
CA SER A 48 -10.36 -16.14 2.74
C SER A 48 -9.88 -16.65 1.38
N LYS A 49 -9.35 -17.88 1.33
CA LYS A 49 -8.99 -18.55 0.07
C LYS A 49 -10.18 -18.74 -0.87
N ASP A 50 -11.39 -18.81 -0.30
CA ASP A 50 -12.64 -18.97 -1.06
C ASP A 50 -13.31 -17.63 -1.38
N ALA A 51 -12.68 -16.49 -1.05
CA ALA A 51 -13.27 -15.19 -1.29
C ALA A 51 -13.44 -14.95 -2.80
N PRO A 52 -14.68 -14.70 -3.27
CA PRO A 52 -14.87 -14.32 -4.66
C PRO A 52 -14.31 -12.93 -4.89
N ARG A 53 -13.85 -12.69 -6.11
CA ARG A 53 -13.46 -11.34 -6.54
C ARG A 53 -14.66 -10.43 -6.65
N ALA A 54 -14.41 -9.13 -6.49
CA ALA A 54 -15.42 -8.13 -6.79
C ALA A 54 -15.75 -8.14 -8.30
N ALA A 55 -17.01 -7.86 -8.64
CA ALA A 55 -17.49 -7.92 -10.03
C ALA A 55 -16.65 -7.07 -11.01
N TYR A 56 -16.18 -5.89 -10.57
CA TYR A 56 -15.34 -5.02 -11.40
C TYR A 56 -13.95 -5.61 -11.68
N GLN A 57 -13.41 -6.41 -10.75
CA GLN A 57 -12.09 -7.05 -10.91
C GLN A 57 -12.16 -8.16 -11.96
N ASN A 58 -13.23 -8.95 -11.93
CA ASN A 58 -13.50 -9.95 -12.96
C ASN A 58 -13.63 -9.31 -14.35
N LYS A 59 -14.33 -8.17 -14.44
CA LYS A 59 -14.49 -7.43 -15.70
C LYS A 59 -13.17 -6.87 -16.24
N ASN A 60 -12.28 -6.41 -15.36
CA ASN A 60 -11.09 -5.66 -15.77
C ASN A 60 -9.83 -6.52 -16.00
N THR A 61 -9.73 -7.69 -15.37
CA THR A 61 -8.49 -8.50 -15.39
C THR A 61 -8.53 -9.67 -16.36
N GLY A 62 -9.72 -10.14 -16.74
CA GLY A 62 -9.89 -11.22 -17.73
C GLY A 62 -9.23 -12.55 -17.37
N ASN A 63 -8.79 -12.74 -16.12
CA ASN A 63 -8.12 -13.94 -15.65
C ASN A 63 -8.94 -14.67 -14.56
N THR A 64 -8.64 -15.96 -14.34
CA THR A 64 -9.37 -16.85 -13.41
C THR A 64 -8.69 -16.95 -12.04
N GLU A 65 -7.76 -16.05 -11.74
CA GLU A 65 -7.04 -16.08 -10.47
C GLU A 65 -8.00 -15.76 -9.31
N SER A 66 -7.70 -16.22 -8.09
CA SER A 66 -8.56 -15.95 -6.93
C SER A 66 -8.41 -14.52 -6.41
N GLN A 67 -9.28 -14.09 -5.49
CA GLN A 67 -9.10 -12.83 -4.76
C GLN A 67 -7.83 -12.89 -3.89
N PHE A 68 -7.59 -14.04 -3.26
CA PHE A 68 -6.44 -14.28 -2.41
C PHE A 68 -5.13 -14.07 -3.18
N ASP A 69 -4.97 -14.75 -4.32
CA ASP A 69 -3.74 -14.67 -5.12
C ASP A 69 -3.47 -13.25 -5.63
N MET A 70 -4.54 -12.54 -6.02
CA MET A 70 -4.43 -11.16 -6.47
C MET A 70 -3.96 -10.24 -5.34
N ILE A 71 -4.53 -10.35 -4.13
CA ILE A 71 -4.08 -9.54 -2.98
C ILE A 71 -2.68 -9.96 -2.54
N LYS A 72 -2.35 -11.25 -2.60
CA LYS A 72 -1.03 -11.76 -2.22
C LYS A 72 0.09 -11.13 -3.05
N LYS A 73 -0.16 -10.89 -4.34
CA LYS A 73 0.78 -10.18 -5.23
C LYS A 73 0.99 -8.72 -4.86
N LEU A 74 0.07 -8.10 -4.11
CA LEU A 74 0.18 -6.72 -3.66
C LEU A 74 0.87 -6.62 -2.30
N GLU A 75 1.09 -7.74 -1.60
CA GLU A 75 1.74 -7.77 -0.29
C GLU A 75 3.22 -7.38 -0.42
N LEU A 76 3.66 -6.42 0.41
CA LEU A 76 5.08 -6.10 0.61
C LEU A 76 5.50 -6.57 2.00
N SER A 77 6.77 -6.91 2.16
CA SER A 77 7.29 -7.34 3.47
C SER A 77 7.40 -6.17 4.45
N PHE A 78 7.45 -6.48 5.75
CA PHE A 78 7.68 -5.45 6.78
C PHE A 78 9.03 -4.73 6.61
N ASP A 79 10.05 -5.44 6.11
CA ASP A 79 11.35 -4.82 5.84
C ASP A 79 11.29 -3.89 4.62
N ASP A 80 10.45 -4.19 3.62
CA ASP A 80 10.15 -3.25 2.54
C ASP A 80 9.50 -1.98 3.09
N PHE A 81 8.53 -2.10 4.00
CA PHE A 81 7.89 -0.94 4.63
C PHE A 81 8.88 -0.11 5.47
N LYS A 82 9.82 -0.74 6.18
CA LYS A 82 10.91 -0.03 6.87
C LYS A 82 11.79 0.74 5.87
N ALA A 83 12.15 0.11 4.75
CA ALA A 83 12.94 0.75 3.70
C ALA A 83 12.17 1.91 3.02
N LEU A 84 10.86 1.77 2.82
CA LEU A 84 9.99 2.83 2.27
C LEU A 84 9.87 4.01 3.24
N ASN A 85 9.71 3.77 4.54
CA ASN A 85 9.71 4.84 5.55
C ASN A 85 11.05 5.59 5.56
N GLN A 86 12.17 4.89 5.49
CA GLN A 86 13.49 5.52 5.37
C GLN A 86 13.62 6.34 4.08
N PHE A 87 13.08 5.86 2.96
CA PHE A 87 13.08 6.58 1.70
C PHE A 87 12.19 7.83 1.74
N ALA A 88 10.99 7.76 2.34
CA ALA A 88 10.11 8.91 2.56
C ALA A 88 10.77 10.03 3.36
N LYS A 89 11.54 9.68 4.41
CA LYS A 89 12.36 10.65 5.16
C LYS A 89 13.37 11.36 4.27
N LYS A 90 14.03 10.66 3.34
CA LYS A 90 14.97 11.27 2.37
C LYS A 90 14.26 12.21 1.39
N CYS A 91 13.01 11.92 1.03
CA CYS A 91 12.17 12.77 0.19
C CYS A 91 11.48 13.92 0.95
N ASN A 92 11.72 14.07 2.26
CA ASN A 92 11.10 15.09 3.11
C ASN A 92 9.55 15.05 3.13
N ILE A 93 8.97 13.84 3.10
CA ILE A 93 7.53 13.60 3.29
C ILE A 93 7.32 12.63 4.45
N LYS A 94 6.24 12.82 5.22
CA LYS A 94 5.92 11.92 6.34
C LYS A 94 5.31 10.62 5.82
N PHE A 95 5.63 9.52 6.49
CA PHE A 95 5.13 8.20 6.15
C PHE A 95 4.00 7.79 7.09
N LEU A 96 2.94 7.20 6.54
CA LEU A 96 1.82 6.62 7.29
C LEU A 96 1.45 5.28 6.67
N SER A 97 0.89 4.37 7.47
CA SER A 97 0.25 3.15 6.95
C SER A 97 -1.04 2.86 7.71
N THR A 98 -1.94 2.12 7.08
CA THR A 98 -3.08 1.46 7.73
C THR A 98 -2.72 0.00 7.92
N GLY A 99 -2.61 -0.47 9.18
CA GLY A 99 -2.45 -1.88 9.49
C GLY A 99 -3.81 -2.58 9.48
N PHE A 100 -3.96 -3.65 8.70
CA PHE A 100 -5.23 -4.37 8.58
C PHE A 100 -5.34 -5.61 9.48
N ASP A 101 -4.25 -5.99 10.13
CA ASP A 101 -4.14 -7.12 11.05
C ASP A 101 -3.18 -6.80 12.20
N PHE A 102 -3.22 -7.59 13.27
CA PHE A 102 -2.38 -7.36 14.46
C PHE A 102 -0.88 -7.32 14.14
N PRO A 103 -0.29 -8.26 13.37
CA PRO A 103 1.12 -8.16 12.97
C PRO A 103 1.45 -6.84 12.25
N SER A 104 0.56 -6.35 11.40
CA SER A 104 0.72 -5.08 10.68
C SER A 104 0.60 -3.83 11.55
N ILE A 105 0.01 -3.95 12.75
CA ILE A 105 -0.02 -2.87 13.75
C ILE A 105 1.24 -2.89 14.63
N ASP A 106 1.77 -4.08 14.94
CA ASP A 106 2.86 -4.26 15.91
C ASP A 106 4.28 -4.06 15.32
N PHE A 107 4.45 -4.08 13.99
CA PHE A 107 5.77 -4.14 13.33
C PHE A 107 6.63 -2.87 13.36
#